data_AF-A0AAU3KVE3-F1
#
_entry.id   AF-A0AAU3KVE3-F1
#
_cell.length_a   1.000
_cell.length_b   1.000
_cell.length_c   1.000
_cell.angle_alpha   90.00
_cell.angle_beta   90.00
_cell.angle_gamma   90.00
#
_symmetry.space_group_name_H-M   'P 1'
#
loop_
_entity.id
_entity.type
_entity.pdbx_description
1 polymer ?
#
loop_
_entity_poly.entity_id
_entity_poly.type
_entity_poly.pdbx_seq_one_letter_code
_entity_poly.pdbx_strand_id
1 'polypeptide(L)'
;MSDLAVSILAVRGPSVVTQAAASGPDLTAVFGHDPWWLVLIKSVGIFVFLLLIPMLAVYAERKIVAFMQMRVGPNRVGPRGSLQSIADGVKMLLKEDIIPTIVDKPIFILAPIISLIPAVMAFAVIPFGPEVSMFGHRTPLQLTDMPVGVLYVLAMASVGVYGIVLAGWSSGSTYPLLGGLRSTAQVISYEIAMALCFAAVFLLSGSMATSDIVRAQFGTWYVFLLLPSFLIYAVSMVGETNRAPFDLPEAEGELVGGFHTEYSSLKFAMFMMAEYINMATVSALATTLFFGGWHAPFPISLWAGANHGWWPMIWFVAKVWTFLFVFIWLRGTLPRLRYDQFMNLGWKILIPISLAWVMFVATLRALQNNGIHVQTPGMVIGGLVVAGVMIGMVLRAGHAGDDRSKAAPDADATRMYSDFPVPPMPAEPMASTPKSGLLEPLGGFYVTAATMFKKPNTEMYPEVKTPTAPRYHGRHQLNRHPDGLEKCIGCELCAWACPADAIYVEGADNTEEERFSPGERYGQVYQINYLRCIGCGLCIEACPTRALTMTNEYEMADDNRADLILEKKDLLAPMLAGMQPAPHAMYPGADEGTYYRGEVPGAAVELAGVEGGVKR
;
A
#
# COMPACT_ATOMS: atom_id res chain seq x y z
N MET A 1 11.84 -16.81 51.79
CA MET A 1 11.27 -16.75 50.43
C MET A 1 9.96 -15.93 50.34
N SER A 2 9.57 -15.19 51.39
CA SER A 2 8.39 -14.30 51.39
C SER A 2 8.74 -12.80 51.28
N ASP A 3 9.98 -12.40 51.57
CA ASP A 3 10.36 -10.98 51.64
C ASP A 3 10.90 -10.37 50.33
N LEU A 4 11.15 -11.19 49.30
CA LEU A 4 11.68 -10.71 48.01
C LEU A 4 10.60 -10.26 47.02
N ALA A 5 9.34 -10.68 47.22
CA ALA A 5 8.23 -10.34 46.33
C ALA A 5 7.57 -8.99 46.66
N VAL A 6 7.75 -8.47 47.89
CA VAL A 6 7.12 -7.23 48.35
C VAL A 6 7.98 -5.98 48.03
N SER A 7 9.30 -6.14 47.83
CA SER A 7 10.17 -5.00 47.48
C SER A 7 10.07 -4.50 46.04
N ILE A 8 9.41 -5.24 45.13
CA ILE A 8 9.23 -4.81 43.72
C ILE A 8 8.05 -3.83 43.56
N LEU A 9 7.15 -3.73 44.55
CA LEU A 9 5.93 -2.91 44.49
C LEU A 9 5.98 -1.61 45.29
N ALA A 10 7.10 -1.31 45.96
CA ALA A 10 7.28 -0.08 46.73
C ALA A 10 7.80 1.06 45.83
N VAL A 11 6.96 1.55 44.92
CA VAL A 11 7.17 2.87 44.30
C VAL A 11 6.92 3.90 45.41
N ARG A 12 8.02 4.32 46.07
CA ARG A 12 8.01 5.41 47.05
C ARG A 12 7.42 6.67 46.40
N GLY A 13 6.55 7.34 47.14
CA GLY A 13 5.93 8.62 46.78
C GLY A 13 6.93 9.76 46.50
N PRO A 14 6.41 10.92 46.10
CA PRO A 14 7.09 11.98 45.38
C PRO A 14 7.97 12.78 46.33
N SER A 15 9.24 12.42 46.44
CA SER A 15 10.25 13.32 47.01
C SER A 15 11.68 13.05 46.56
N VAL A 16 11.96 11.94 45.86
CA VAL A 16 13.33 11.62 45.40
C VAL A 16 13.46 11.63 43.87
N VAL A 17 12.40 11.27 43.14
CA VAL A 17 12.42 11.24 41.66
C VAL A 17 12.42 12.66 41.06
N THR A 18 11.73 13.61 41.71
CA THR A 18 11.75 15.03 41.31
C THR A 18 13.13 15.68 41.50
N GLN A 19 13.97 15.15 42.39
CA GLN A 19 15.31 15.70 42.65
C GLN A 19 16.40 15.03 41.79
N ALA A 20 16.19 13.78 41.36
CA ALA A 20 17.05 13.12 40.38
C ALA A 20 16.75 13.54 38.91
N ALA A 21 15.54 14.04 38.62
CA ALA A 21 15.22 14.69 37.36
C ALA A 21 15.98 16.03 37.15
N ALA A 22 16.57 16.59 38.20
CA ALA A 22 17.30 17.85 38.18
C ALA A 22 18.81 17.72 37.89
N SER A 23 19.34 16.51 37.63
CA SER A 23 20.79 16.29 37.45
C SER A 23 21.23 15.91 36.03
N GLY A 24 20.32 15.94 35.04
CA GLY A 24 20.68 16.03 33.62
C GLY A 24 20.75 17.50 33.19
N PRO A 25 21.68 17.91 32.31
CA PRO A 25 21.77 19.31 31.86
C PRO A 25 20.42 19.73 31.26
N ASP A 26 19.88 20.88 31.66
CA ASP A 26 18.62 21.41 31.14
C ASP A 26 18.80 21.79 29.65
N LEU A 27 18.26 20.99 28.74
CA LEU A 27 18.47 21.07 27.29
C LEU A 27 17.77 22.32 26.77
N THR A 28 16.65 22.70 27.37
CA THR A 28 15.91 23.95 27.08
C THR A 28 16.80 25.19 27.22
N ALA A 29 17.75 25.19 28.16
CA ALA A 29 18.72 26.26 28.37
C ALA A 29 19.92 26.23 27.41
N VAL A 30 20.12 25.13 26.68
CA VAL A 30 21.20 24.95 25.70
C VAL A 30 20.73 25.28 24.27
N PHE A 31 19.42 25.22 24.01
CA PHE A 31 18.86 25.57 22.71
C PHE A 31 18.96 27.08 22.42
N GLY A 32 19.29 27.44 21.18
CA GLY A 32 19.41 28.83 20.72
C GLY A 32 20.82 29.44 20.80
N HIS A 33 21.78 28.73 21.42
CA HIS A 33 23.20 29.15 21.47
C HIS A 33 24.09 28.44 20.44
N ASP A 34 23.51 27.56 19.61
CA ASP A 34 24.23 26.88 18.52
C ASP A 34 24.62 27.89 17.43
N PRO A 35 25.87 27.85 16.92
CA PRO A 35 26.26 28.71 15.82
C PRO A 35 25.50 28.37 14.54
N TRP A 36 25.18 29.38 13.72
CA TRP A 36 24.30 29.25 12.55
C TRP A 36 24.73 28.16 11.55
N TRP A 37 26.05 27.94 11.39
CA TRP A 37 26.59 26.92 10.48
C TRP A 37 26.31 25.50 10.99
N LEU A 38 26.27 25.31 12.31
CA LEU A 38 25.95 24.03 12.94
C LEU A 38 24.44 23.76 12.82
N VAL A 39 23.61 24.79 12.97
CA VAL A 39 22.17 24.71 12.68
C VAL A 39 21.94 24.32 11.21
N LEU A 40 22.68 24.90 10.26
CA LEU A 40 22.60 24.53 8.84
C LEU A 40 22.96 23.04 8.62
N ILE A 41 24.05 22.56 9.23
CA ILE A 41 24.47 21.15 9.13
C ILE A 41 23.40 20.22 9.70
N LYS A 42 22.82 20.56 10.86
CA LYS A 42 21.71 19.80 11.45
C LYS A 42 20.48 19.78 10.54
N SER A 43 20.07 20.93 10.02
CA SER A 43 18.93 21.03 9.09
C SER A 43 19.13 20.19 7.83
N VAL A 44 20.32 20.26 7.22
CA VAL A 44 20.66 19.43 6.05
C VAL A 44 20.71 17.95 6.44
N GLY A 45 21.25 17.61 7.61
CA GLY A 45 21.26 16.24 8.13
C GLY A 45 19.86 15.66 8.31
N ILE A 46 18.93 16.42 8.90
CA ILE A 46 17.52 16.04 9.04
C ILE A 46 16.87 15.92 7.65
N PHE A 47 17.10 16.87 6.75
CA PHE A 47 16.56 16.82 5.41
C PHE A 47 17.02 15.57 4.64
N VAL A 48 18.32 15.24 4.69
CA VAL A 48 18.87 14.02 4.08
C VAL A 48 18.29 12.77 4.73
N PHE A 49 18.16 12.75 6.07
CA PHE A 49 17.52 11.65 6.79
C PHE A 49 16.07 11.43 6.33
N LEU A 50 15.30 12.50 6.16
CA LEU A 50 13.92 12.46 5.67
C LEU A 50 13.78 12.12 4.20
N LEU A 51 14.80 12.35 3.36
CA LEU A 51 14.82 11.84 1.99
C LEU A 51 15.17 10.35 1.93
N LEU A 52 16.05 9.88 2.83
CA LEU A 52 16.47 8.49 2.88
C LEU A 52 15.40 7.56 3.47
N ILE A 53 14.63 8.01 4.48
CA ILE A 53 13.59 7.17 5.09
C ILE A 53 12.56 6.67 4.06
N PRO A 54 11.86 7.52 3.28
CA PRO A 54 10.90 7.08 2.28
C PRO A 54 11.53 6.12 1.28
N MET A 55 12.74 6.43 0.81
CA MET A 55 13.46 5.59 -0.15
C MET A 55 13.70 4.17 0.38
N LEU A 56 14.10 4.05 1.64
CA LEU A 56 14.29 2.77 2.33
C LEU A 56 12.95 2.11 2.70
N ALA A 57 11.96 2.89 3.12
CA ALA A 57 10.64 2.40 3.55
C ALA A 57 9.88 1.78 2.38
N VAL A 58 9.89 2.40 1.20
CA VAL A 58 9.29 1.84 -0.04
C VAL A 58 9.96 0.51 -0.41
N TYR A 59 11.29 0.44 -0.34
CA TYR A 59 12.02 -0.79 -0.61
C TYR A 59 11.69 -1.89 0.42
N ALA A 60 11.66 -1.53 1.72
CA ALA A 60 11.30 -2.44 2.80
C ALA A 60 9.86 -2.94 2.65
N GLU A 61 8.91 -2.06 2.36
CA GLU A 61 7.50 -2.38 2.14
C GLU A 61 7.33 -3.40 1.02
N ARG A 62 7.96 -3.18 -0.14
CA ARG A 62 7.89 -4.12 -1.27
C ARG A 62 8.42 -5.50 -0.92
N LYS A 63 9.48 -5.59 -0.10
CA LYS A 63 10.05 -6.88 0.31
C LYS A 63 9.26 -7.58 1.39
N ILE A 64 8.89 -6.86 2.43
CA ILE A 64 8.19 -7.41 3.59
C ILE A 64 6.81 -7.92 3.15
N VAL A 65 6.07 -7.16 2.34
CA VAL A 65 4.77 -7.60 1.80
C VAL A 65 4.94 -8.80 0.87
N ALA A 66 6.00 -8.83 0.05
CA ALA A 66 6.30 -9.99 -0.79
C ALA A 66 6.53 -11.25 0.05
N PHE A 67 7.26 -11.15 1.17
CA PHE A 67 7.47 -12.26 2.09
C PHE A 67 6.18 -12.74 2.77
N MET A 68 5.30 -11.82 3.21
CA MET A 68 3.98 -12.19 3.74
C MET A 68 3.14 -12.95 2.71
N GLN A 69 3.27 -12.59 1.43
CA GLN A 69 2.57 -13.19 0.30
C GLN A 69 3.28 -14.43 -0.29
N MET A 70 4.38 -14.89 0.32
CA MET A 70 5.21 -16.01 -0.18
C MET A 70 5.70 -15.83 -1.63
N ARG A 71 5.95 -14.59 -2.06
CA ARG A 71 6.58 -14.26 -3.34
C ARG A 71 7.91 -13.54 -3.13
N VAL A 72 8.75 -13.55 -4.15
CA VAL A 72 10.05 -12.86 -4.10
C VAL A 72 9.83 -11.35 -4.35
N GLY A 73 10.37 -10.49 -3.47
CA GLY A 73 10.37 -9.04 -3.67
C GLY A 73 11.37 -8.58 -4.73
N PRO A 74 11.63 -7.27 -4.88
CA PRO A 74 12.59 -6.75 -5.86
C PRO A 74 13.97 -7.42 -5.75
N ASN A 75 14.47 -8.02 -6.83
CA ASN A 75 15.76 -8.75 -6.87
C ASN A 75 16.67 -8.39 -8.05
N ARG A 76 16.29 -7.43 -8.91
CA ARG A 76 17.01 -7.13 -10.18
C ARG A 76 17.93 -5.91 -10.10
N VAL A 77 17.38 -4.76 -9.72
CA VAL A 77 18.10 -3.48 -9.79
C VAL A 77 19.01 -3.34 -8.56
N GLY A 78 20.28 -3.69 -8.73
CA GLY A 78 21.29 -3.73 -7.66
C GLY A 78 21.26 -5.01 -6.82
N PRO A 79 22.19 -5.18 -5.86
CA PRO A 79 22.26 -6.37 -5.03
C PRO A 79 20.98 -6.52 -4.21
N ARG A 80 20.23 -7.60 -4.47
CA ARG A 80 18.90 -7.85 -3.88
C ARG A 80 17.89 -6.70 -4.13
N GLY A 81 18.00 -5.95 -5.22
CA GLY A 81 17.04 -4.89 -5.56
C GLY A 81 17.20 -3.58 -4.79
N SER A 82 18.33 -3.36 -4.08
CA SER A 82 18.54 -2.18 -3.22
C SER A 82 18.54 -0.84 -3.97
N LEU A 83 18.82 -0.84 -5.28
CA LEU A 83 18.86 0.36 -6.11
C LEU A 83 17.51 0.68 -6.77
N GLN A 84 16.47 -0.13 -6.51
CA GLN A 84 15.14 0.06 -7.11
C GLN A 84 14.53 1.43 -6.79
N SER A 85 14.56 1.85 -5.52
CA SER A 85 13.96 3.13 -5.12
C SER A 85 14.69 4.33 -5.77
N ILE A 86 15.98 4.20 -6.04
CA ILE A 86 16.76 5.22 -6.77
C ILE A 86 16.32 5.26 -8.23
N ALA A 87 16.15 4.10 -8.87
CA ALA A 87 15.64 4.02 -10.25
C ALA A 87 14.23 4.60 -10.37
N ASP A 88 13.36 4.37 -9.38
CA ASP A 88 12.02 4.97 -9.33
C ASP A 88 12.10 6.50 -9.18
N GLY A 89 13.03 7.02 -8.35
CA GLY A 89 13.27 8.46 -8.23
C GLY A 89 13.77 9.10 -9.53
N VAL A 90 14.74 8.48 -10.20
CA VAL A 90 15.24 8.94 -11.51
C VAL A 90 14.13 8.89 -12.57
N LYS A 91 13.30 7.84 -12.55
CA LYS A 91 12.12 7.74 -13.40
C LYS A 91 11.19 8.93 -13.18
N MET A 92 10.88 9.28 -11.93
CA MET A 92 9.99 10.41 -11.64
C MET A 92 10.59 11.74 -12.10
N LEU A 93 11.92 11.92 -12.07
CA LEU A 93 12.59 13.13 -12.56
C LEU A 93 12.58 13.25 -14.09
N LEU A 94 12.76 12.12 -14.81
CA LEU A 94 12.79 12.09 -16.27
C LEU A 94 11.39 11.96 -16.89
N LYS A 95 10.37 11.63 -16.10
CA LYS A 95 9.01 11.50 -16.58
C LYS A 95 8.47 12.88 -16.97
N GLU A 96 7.78 12.92 -18.09
CA GLU A 96 7.08 14.12 -18.58
C GLU A 96 6.10 14.64 -17.52
N ASP A 97 6.18 15.94 -17.25
CA ASP A 97 5.29 16.65 -16.34
C ASP A 97 4.13 17.28 -17.11
N ILE A 98 2.98 16.62 -17.08
CA ILE A 98 1.75 17.02 -17.77
C ILE A 98 0.94 17.94 -16.86
N ILE A 99 0.50 19.08 -17.41
CA ILE A 99 -0.45 20.01 -16.77
C ILE A 99 -1.71 20.04 -17.65
N PRO A 100 -2.85 19.48 -17.20
CA PRO A 100 -4.08 19.50 -18.00
C PRO A 100 -4.57 20.93 -18.22
N THR A 101 -5.36 21.16 -19.26
CA THR A 101 -5.84 22.52 -19.61
C THR A 101 -6.95 23.03 -18.70
N ILE A 102 -7.70 22.12 -18.06
CA ILE A 102 -8.86 22.43 -17.20
C ILE A 102 -8.48 22.88 -15.78
N VAL A 103 -7.22 22.68 -15.36
CA VAL A 103 -6.78 22.89 -13.98
C VAL A 103 -6.50 24.35 -13.63
N ASP A 104 -6.66 24.69 -12.36
CA ASP A 104 -6.17 25.95 -11.78
C ASP A 104 -4.65 25.87 -11.61
N LYS A 105 -3.88 26.43 -12.56
CA LYS A 105 -2.42 26.25 -12.62
C LYS A 105 -1.67 26.68 -11.35
N PRO A 106 -1.92 27.86 -10.76
CA PRO A 106 -1.23 28.28 -9.53
C PRO A 106 -1.44 27.29 -8.38
N ILE A 107 -2.69 26.90 -8.10
CA ILE A 107 -3.00 26.01 -6.99
C ILE A 107 -2.50 24.59 -7.28
N PHE A 108 -2.61 24.15 -8.53
CA PHE A 108 -2.15 22.83 -8.96
C PHE A 108 -0.65 22.64 -8.70
N ILE A 109 0.18 23.65 -8.97
CA ILE A 109 1.64 23.59 -8.71
C ILE A 109 1.94 23.75 -7.21
N LEU A 110 1.18 24.58 -6.49
CA LEU A 110 1.44 24.89 -5.09
C LEU A 110 0.98 23.78 -4.12
N ALA A 111 -0.07 23.03 -4.46
CA ALA A 111 -0.64 22.01 -3.57
C ALA A 111 0.37 20.93 -3.12
N PRO A 112 1.19 20.31 -4.00
CA PRO A 112 2.25 19.38 -3.57
C PRO A 112 3.30 20.03 -2.67
N ILE A 113 3.64 21.31 -2.90
CA ILE A 113 4.59 22.07 -2.08
C ILE A 113 4.02 22.30 -0.68
N ILE A 114 2.75 22.67 -0.58
CA ILE A 114 2.04 22.85 0.70
C ILE A 114 1.94 21.54 1.48
N SER A 115 1.87 20.39 0.81
CA SER A 115 1.88 19.09 1.50
C SER A 115 3.27 18.71 2.01
N LEU A 116 4.31 18.92 1.19
CA LEU A 116 5.68 18.49 1.50
C LEU A 116 6.38 19.35 2.56
N ILE A 117 6.24 20.68 2.51
CA ILE A 117 6.95 21.58 3.43
C ILE A 117 6.59 21.30 4.90
N PRO A 118 5.31 21.23 5.31
CA PRO A 118 4.94 20.94 6.69
C PRO A 118 5.39 19.55 7.14
N ALA A 119 5.37 18.55 6.25
CA ALA A 119 5.84 17.21 6.56
C ALA A 119 7.33 17.20 6.95
N VAL A 120 8.16 17.97 6.24
CA VAL A 120 9.59 18.13 6.56
C VAL A 120 9.78 18.97 7.83
N MET A 121 9.05 20.08 7.95
CA MET A 121 9.17 21.03 9.06
C MET A 121 8.76 20.42 10.40
N ALA A 122 7.79 19.51 10.43
CA ALA A 122 7.34 18.82 11.65
C ALA A 122 8.48 18.09 12.39
N PHE A 123 9.51 17.64 11.67
CA PHE A 123 10.64 16.92 12.26
C PHE A 123 11.63 17.82 13.02
N ALA A 124 11.53 19.15 12.88
CA ALA A 124 12.43 20.11 13.52
C ALA A 124 12.44 20.02 15.06
N VAL A 125 11.31 19.64 15.66
CA VAL A 125 11.13 19.58 17.11
C VAL A 125 11.30 18.19 17.70
N ILE A 126 11.68 17.18 16.89
CA ILE A 126 11.76 15.80 17.35
C ILE A 126 13.18 15.51 17.88
N PRO A 127 13.33 15.00 19.12
CA PRO A 127 14.64 14.71 19.70
C PRO A 127 15.19 13.35 19.25
N PHE A 128 16.32 13.36 18.55
CA PHE A 128 17.03 12.13 18.12
C PHE A 128 17.94 11.55 19.20
N GLY A 129 18.35 12.36 20.18
CA GLY A 129 19.32 11.95 21.20
C GLY A 129 19.63 13.02 22.23
N PRO A 130 20.54 12.75 23.17
CA PRO A 130 21.03 13.72 24.15
C PRO A 130 21.95 14.77 23.52
N GLU A 131 22.59 15.58 24.37
CA GLU A 131 23.74 16.39 24.01
C GLU A 131 24.91 15.55 23.51
N VAL A 132 25.48 15.96 22.37
CA VAL A 132 26.65 15.34 21.77
C VAL A 132 27.66 16.40 21.36
N SER A 133 28.95 16.07 21.46
CA SER A 133 30.01 16.92 20.95
C SER A 133 30.13 16.79 19.42
N MET A 134 29.81 17.86 18.69
CA MET A 134 30.05 17.99 17.25
C MET A 134 31.11 19.06 17.02
N PHE A 135 32.24 18.70 16.42
CA PHE A 135 33.32 19.64 16.07
C PHE A 135 33.77 20.55 17.23
N GLY A 136 33.80 20.01 18.46
CA GLY A 136 34.18 20.77 19.67
C GLY A 136 33.03 21.51 20.36
N HIS A 137 31.85 21.63 19.75
CA HIS A 137 30.65 22.22 20.35
C HIS A 137 29.73 21.13 20.93
N ARG A 138 29.26 21.30 22.17
CA ARG A 138 28.22 20.43 22.74
C ARG A 138 26.86 20.95 22.31
N THR A 139 26.14 20.16 21.53
CA THR A 139 24.84 20.54 21.01
C THR A 139 23.85 19.39 21.16
N PRO A 140 22.57 19.66 21.48
CA PRO A 140 21.54 18.64 21.52
C PRO A 140 21.28 18.06 20.12
N LEU A 141 20.99 16.75 20.03
CA LEU A 141 20.56 16.08 18.80
C LEU A 141 19.08 16.38 18.47
N GLN A 142 18.76 17.68 18.41
CA GLN A 142 17.46 18.24 18.06
C GLN A 142 17.73 19.61 17.41
N LEU A 143 16.89 19.99 16.43
CA LEU A 143 17.10 21.26 15.72
C LEU A 143 16.62 22.46 16.55
N THR A 144 15.41 22.38 17.09
CA THR A 144 14.87 23.39 18.00
C THR A 144 13.93 22.74 19.01
N ASP A 145 13.86 23.30 20.21
CA ASP A 145 12.87 22.92 21.20
C ASP A 145 12.04 24.14 21.57
N MET A 146 10.73 24.02 21.45
CA MET A 146 9.78 25.10 21.73
C MET A 146 8.88 24.67 22.88
N PRO A 147 8.48 25.58 23.78
CA PRO A 147 7.55 25.24 24.88
C PRO A 147 6.25 24.58 24.41
N VAL A 148 5.84 24.84 23.17
CA VAL A 148 4.64 24.30 22.51
C VAL A 148 4.99 23.29 21.39
N GLY A 149 6.09 22.54 21.54
CA GLY A 149 6.65 21.68 20.50
C GLY A 149 5.65 20.67 19.90
N VAL A 150 4.87 19.96 20.72
CA VAL A 150 3.89 19.00 20.19
C VAL A 150 2.72 19.69 19.47
N LEU A 151 2.29 20.87 19.94
CA LEU A 151 1.25 21.66 19.28
C LEU A 151 1.72 22.20 17.92
N TYR A 152 3.00 22.53 17.80
CA TYR A 152 3.60 22.89 16.53
C TYR A 152 3.50 21.75 15.50
N VAL A 153 3.72 20.50 15.92
CA VAL A 153 3.58 19.33 15.02
C VAL A 153 2.14 19.14 14.57
N LEU A 154 1.16 19.27 15.48
CA LEU A 154 -0.26 19.26 15.11
C LEU A 154 -0.57 20.36 14.10
N ALA A 155 -0.11 21.59 14.32
CA ALA A 155 -0.34 22.69 13.39
C ALA A 155 0.27 22.41 12.01
N MET A 156 1.46 21.82 11.93
CA MET A 156 2.05 21.42 10.65
C MET A 156 1.27 20.29 9.97
N ALA A 157 0.75 19.32 10.74
CA ALA A 157 -0.14 18.28 10.21
C ALA A 157 -1.41 18.89 9.59
N SER A 158 -2.09 19.80 10.30
CA SER A 158 -3.28 20.48 9.78
C SER A 158 -2.98 21.27 8.49
N VAL A 159 -1.82 21.94 8.39
CA VAL A 159 -1.40 22.65 7.17
C VAL A 159 -1.17 21.67 6.02
N GLY A 160 -0.61 20.47 6.28
CA GLY A 160 -0.44 19.42 5.29
C GLY A 160 -1.76 18.97 4.65
N VAL A 161 -2.85 18.93 5.42
CA VAL A 161 -4.20 18.57 4.93
C VAL A 161 -4.74 19.56 3.90
N TYR A 162 -4.40 20.85 4.02
CA TYR A 162 -4.78 21.83 2.99
C TYR A 162 -4.17 21.50 1.62
N GLY A 163 -2.96 20.93 1.59
CA GLY A 163 -2.34 20.46 0.35
C GLY A 163 -3.21 19.42 -0.37
N ILE A 164 -3.82 18.51 0.39
CA ILE A 164 -4.70 17.45 -0.13
C ILE A 164 -6.00 18.02 -0.71
N VAL A 165 -6.67 18.94 0.01
CA VAL A 165 -7.92 19.58 -0.47
C VAL A 165 -7.66 20.39 -1.74
N LEU A 166 -6.60 21.20 -1.72
CA LEU A 166 -6.26 22.09 -2.82
C LEU A 166 -5.85 21.30 -4.06
N ALA A 167 -5.22 20.14 -3.90
CA ALA A 167 -4.93 19.22 -5.00
C ALA A 167 -6.21 18.69 -5.66
N GLY A 168 -7.16 18.20 -4.85
CA GLY A 168 -8.46 17.73 -5.35
C GLY A 168 -9.27 18.83 -6.05
N TRP A 169 -9.28 20.05 -5.50
CA TRP A 169 -9.97 21.21 -6.07
C TRP A 169 -9.33 21.70 -7.37
N SER A 170 -8.00 21.86 -7.38
CA SER A 170 -7.28 22.41 -8.55
C SER A 170 -7.29 21.49 -9.77
N SER A 171 -7.50 20.19 -9.57
CA SER A 171 -7.56 19.17 -10.64
C SER A 171 -8.71 19.37 -11.64
N GLY A 172 -9.72 20.18 -11.34
CA GLY A 172 -10.80 20.52 -12.28
C GLY A 172 -11.76 19.38 -12.65
N SER A 173 -11.63 18.21 -12.01
CA SER A 173 -12.49 17.04 -12.17
C SER A 173 -13.23 16.72 -10.86
N THR A 174 -14.43 16.16 -10.96
CA THR A 174 -15.26 15.82 -9.79
C THR A 174 -14.74 14.62 -9.01
N TYR A 175 -14.09 13.66 -9.69
CA TYR A 175 -13.54 12.47 -9.03
C TYR A 175 -12.40 12.82 -8.06
N PRO A 176 -11.38 13.62 -8.46
CA PRO A 176 -10.32 14.01 -7.54
C PRO A 176 -10.78 14.93 -6.41
N LEU A 177 -11.77 15.77 -6.68
CA LEU A 177 -12.39 16.60 -5.66
C LEU A 177 -13.07 15.75 -4.58
N LEU A 178 -13.85 14.74 -4.97
CA LEU A 178 -14.50 13.83 -4.02
C LEU A 178 -13.45 13.05 -3.19
N GLY A 179 -12.38 12.58 -3.84
CA GLY A 179 -11.27 11.90 -3.18
C GLY A 179 -10.54 12.79 -2.16
N GLY A 180 -10.23 14.03 -2.55
CA GLY A 180 -9.61 15.02 -1.66
C GLY A 180 -10.48 15.38 -0.47
N LEU A 181 -11.79 15.63 -0.68
CA LEU A 181 -12.73 15.95 0.41
C LEU A 181 -12.88 14.79 1.41
N ARG A 182 -12.94 13.54 0.93
CA ARG A 182 -13.02 12.36 1.81
C ARG A 182 -11.74 12.17 2.61
N SER A 183 -10.58 12.30 1.96
CA SER A 183 -9.26 12.24 2.62
C SER A 183 -9.18 13.26 3.75
N THR A 184 -9.51 14.52 3.46
CA THR A 184 -9.47 15.61 4.45
C THR A 184 -10.43 15.40 5.61
N ALA A 185 -11.67 15.00 5.34
CA ALA A 185 -12.63 14.72 6.40
C ALA A 185 -12.16 13.60 7.34
N GLN A 186 -11.50 12.59 6.78
CA GLN A 186 -10.85 11.52 7.52
C GLN A 186 -9.70 12.07 8.38
N VAL A 187 -8.71 12.72 7.77
CA VAL A 187 -7.50 13.17 8.47
C VAL A 187 -7.88 14.08 9.65
N ILE A 188 -8.74 15.08 9.41
CA ILE A 188 -9.21 16.00 10.46
C ILE A 188 -9.92 15.25 11.62
N SER A 189 -10.74 14.25 11.31
CA SER A 189 -11.47 13.51 12.36
C SER A 189 -10.53 12.71 13.27
N TYR A 190 -9.46 12.14 12.70
CA TYR A 190 -8.48 11.36 13.44
C TYR A 190 -7.41 12.22 14.12
N GLU A 191 -7.15 13.41 13.58
CA GLU A 191 -6.33 14.45 14.20
C GLU A 191 -6.91 14.89 15.55
N ILE A 192 -8.24 15.07 15.63
CA ILE A 192 -8.93 15.41 16.90
C ILE A 192 -8.73 14.30 17.95
N ALA A 193 -8.92 13.03 17.57
CA ALA A 193 -8.71 11.89 18.46
C ALA A 193 -7.23 11.79 18.91
N MET A 194 -6.28 12.05 18.01
CA MET A 194 -4.86 12.10 18.30
C MET A 194 -4.52 13.23 19.29
N ALA A 195 -5.05 14.44 19.10
CA ALA A 195 -4.82 15.57 19.99
C ALA A 195 -5.34 15.32 21.41
N LEU A 196 -6.50 14.66 21.57
CA LEU A 196 -7.01 14.25 22.88
C LEU A 196 -6.09 13.26 23.58
N CYS A 197 -5.41 12.37 22.85
CA CYS A 197 -4.42 11.46 23.44
C CYS A 197 -3.21 12.21 24.02
N PHE A 198 -2.79 13.29 23.36
CA PHE A 198 -1.67 14.13 23.82
C PHE A 198 -1.99 14.89 25.10
N ALA A 199 -3.25 15.28 25.32
CA ALA A 199 -3.67 15.94 26.55
C ALA A 199 -3.34 15.10 27.80
N ALA A 200 -3.55 13.78 27.74
CA ALA A 200 -3.19 12.89 28.85
C ALA A 200 -1.67 12.84 29.09
N VAL A 201 -0.86 12.92 28.02
CA VAL A 201 0.60 12.97 28.11
C VAL A 201 1.05 14.28 28.77
N PHE A 202 0.48 15.42 28.36
CA PHE A 202 0.81 16.74 28.92
C PHE A 202 0.47 16.84 30.42
N LEU A 203 -0.64 16.24 30.85
CA LEU A 203 -1.02 16.20 32.28
C LEU A 203 0.00 15.43 33.14
N LEU A 204 0.67 14.43 32.55
CA LEU A 204 1.67 13.62 33.25
C LEU A 204 3.07 14.24 33.19
N SER A 205 3.49 14.75 32.03
CA SER A 205 4.81 15.39 31.86
C SER A 205 4.88 16.78 32.49
N GLY A 206 3.78 17.52 32.56
CA GLY A 206 3.76 18.92 33.00
C GLY A 206 4.36 19.91 32.00
N SER A 207 4.72 19.47 30.79
CA SER A 207 5.30 20.28 29.71
C SER A 207 4.80 19.79 28.34
N MET A 208 4.74 20.69 27.36
CA MET A 208 4.43 20.38 25.95
C MET A 208 5.70 20.39 25.07
N ALA A 209 6.87 20.67 25.65
CA ALA A 209 8.16 20.55 24.99
C ALA A 209 8.56 19.08 24.84
N THR A 210 9.08 18.70 23.68
CA THR A 210 9.37 17.29 23.36
C THR A 210 10.54 16.76 24.17
N SER A 211 11.55 17.60 24.45
CA SER A 211 12.71 17.20 25.25
C SER A 211 12.32 16.91 26.71
N ASP A 212 11.48 17.75 27.31
CA ASP A 212 10.94 17.59 28.66
C ASP A 212 10.06 16.36 28.80
N ILE A 213 9.24 16.07 27.79
CA ILE A 213 8.44 14.85 27.77
C ILE A 213 9.34 13.61 27.80
N VAL A 214 10.40 13.56 26.98
CA VAL A 214 11.33 12.42 26.97
C VAL A 214 12.04 12.26 28.32
N ARG A 215 12.44 13.38 28.95
CA ARG A 215 13.06 13.35 30.29
C ARG A 215 12.12 12.83 31.37
N ALA A 216 10.85 13.24 31.32
CA ALA A 216 9.84 12.79 32.27
C ALA A 216 9.55 11.27 32.15
N GLN A 217 9.96 10.64 31.05
CA GLN A 217 9.87 9.19 30.83
C GLN A 217 11.08 8.41 31.36
N PHE A 218 12.03 9.06 32.03
CA PHE A 218 13.17 8.37 32.63
C PHE A 218 12.70 7.43 33.75
N GLY A 219 12.88 6.12 33.55
CA GLY A 219 12.48 5.07 34.48
C GLY A 219 11.28 4.24 34.00
N THR A 220 10.14 4.87 33.71
CA THR A 220 8.93 4.17 33.22
C THR A 220 8.38 4.83 31.96
N TRP A 221 8.19 4.03 30.91
CA TRP A 221 7.59 4.50 29.67
C TRP A 221 6.10 4.78 29.82
N TYR A 222 5.62 5.82 29.13
CA TYR A 222 4.22 6.20 29.21
C TYR A 222 3.28 5.19 28.55
N VAL A 223 3.77 4.29 27.68
CA VAL A 223 2.94 3.19 27.16
C VAL A 223 2.31 2.33 28.29
N PHE A 224 3.03 2.13 29.40
CA PHE A 224 2.52 1.33 30.52
C PHE A 224 1.54 2.10 31.41
N LEU A 225 1.66 3.42 31.47
CA LEU A 225 0.82 4.28 32.30
C LEU A 225 -0.42 4.78 31.55
N LEU A 226 -0.29 5.05 30.25
CA LEU A 226 -1.28 5.66 29.39
C LEU A 226 -1.65 4.72 28.23
N LEU A 227 -1.86 3.44 28.53
CA LEU A 227 -2.16 2.41 27.53
C LEU A 227 -3.36 2.76 26.64
N PRO A 228 -4.51 3.26 27.14
CA PRO A 228 -5.62 3.68 26.29
C PRO A 228 -5.25 4.81 25.33
N SER A 229 -4.50 5.82 25.80
CA SER A 229 -4.02 6.91 24.94
C SER A 229 -3.11 6.38 23.84
N PHE A 230 -2.24 5.42 24.15
CA PHE A 230 -1.38 4.80 23.14
C PHE A 230 -2.18 4.00 22.10
N LEU A 231 -3.18 3.21 22.52
CA LEU A 231 -4.00 2.43 21.59
C LEU A 231 -4.82 3.34 20.65
N ILE A 232 -5.43 4.39 21.19
CA ILE A 232 -6.17 5.37 20.37
C ILE A 232 -5.22 6.09 19.43
N TYR A 233 -4.06 6.51 19.93
CA TYR A 233 -3.02 7.12 19.11
C TYR A 233 -2.54 6.19 17.99
N ALA A 234 -2.34 4.91 18.26
CA ALA A 234 -1.92 3.91 17.28
C ALA A 234 -2.94 3.70 16.17
N VAL A 235 -4.25 3.85 16.45
CA VAL A 235 -5.29 3.83 15.41
C VAL A 235 -5.33 5.16 14.67
N SER A 236 -5.28 6.29 15.38
CA SER A 236 -5.34 7.62 14.79
C SER A 236 -4.16 7.94 13.88
N MET A 237 -2.94 7.50 14.22
CA MET A 237 -1.76 7.72 13.38
C MET A 237 -1.88 7.03 12.01
N VAL A 238 -2.63 5.92 11.91
CA VAL A 238 -2.88 5.26 10.63
C VAL A 238 -3.95 5.98 9.81
N GLY A 239 -4.94 6.54 10.51
CA GLY A 239 -5.95 7.41 9.89
C GLY A 239 -5.37 8.70 9.32
N GLU A 240 -4.40 9.30 10.04
CA GLU A 240 -3.68 10.51 9.65
C GLU A 240 -2.86 10.34 8.37
N THR A 241 -2.20 9.19 8.20
CA THR A 241 -1.32 8.94 7.04
C THR A 241 -2.07 8.39 5.83
N ASN A 242 -3.40 8.29 5.86
CA ASN A 242 -4.25 7.73 4.79
C ASN A 242 -3.77 6.36 4.24
N ARG A 243 -3.16 5.51 5.09
CA ARG A 243 -2.56 4.24 4.63
C ARG A 243 -3.47 3.05 4.88
N ALA A 244 -3.35 2.03 4.04
CA ALA A 244 -4.10 0.78 4.17
C ALA A 244 -3.95 0.21 5.59
N PRO A 245 -5.06 -0.11 6.28
CA PRO A 245 -6.42 -0.36 5.80
C PRO A 245 -7.34 0.87 5.61
N PHE A 246 -6.88 2.08 5.95
CA PHE A 246 -7.67 3.32 5.94
C PHE A 246 -7.37 4.22 4.74
N ASP A 247 -6.99 3.59 3.64
CA ASP A 247 -6.61 4.23 2.39
C ASP A 247 -7.82 4.31 1.46
N LEU A 248 -8.73 5.22 1.82
CA LEU A 248 -10.00 5.46 1.13
C LEU A 248 -9.84 6.30 -0.16
N PRO A 249 -8.92 7.26 -0.25
CA PRO A 249 -8.70 8.05 -1.47
C PRO A 249 -7.88 7.33 -2.55
N GLU A 250 -6.86 6.52 -2.20
CA GLU A 250 -5.99 5.83 -3.18
C GLU A 250 -6.64 4.54 -3.72
N ALA A 251 -7.77 4.10 -3.14
CA ALA A 251 -8.41 2.84 -3.48
C ALA A 251 -8.82 2.76 -4.96
N GLU A 252 -8.09 1.95 -5.73
CA GLU A 252 -8.36 1.63 -7.14
C GLU A 252 -9.79 1.12 -7.38
N GLY A 253 -10.40 0.46 -6.38
CA GLY A 253 -11.78 -0.04 -6.44
C GLY A 253 -12.87 0.98 -6.14
N GLU A 254 -12.53 2.21 -5.70
CA GLU A 254 -13.52 3.29 -5.49
C GLU A 254 -13.22 4.51 -6.39
N LEU A 255 -12.19 5.29 -6.08
CA LEU A 255 -11.94 6.61 -6.68
C LEU A 255 -10.62 6.70 -7.48
N VAL A 256 -9.98 5.57 -7.78
CA VAL A 256 -8.89 5.45 -8.76
C VAL A 256 -7.74 6.45 -8.50
N GLY A 257 -7.36 6.68 -7.24
CA GLY A 257 -6.23 7.57 -6.90
C GLY A 257 -6.60 9.00 -6.49
N GLY A 258 -7.83 9.24 -6.04
CA GLY A 258 -8.21 10.40 -5.25
C GLY A 258 -7.66 11.76 -5.72
N PHE A 259 -6.93 12.47 -4.86
CA PHE A 259 -6.44 13.82 -5.15
C PHE A 259 -5.18 13.87 -6.05
N HIS A 260 -4.58 12.74 -6.39
CA HIS A 260 -3.30 12.66 -7.10
C HIS A 260 -3.41 12.08 -8.52
N THR A 261 -4.63 11.83 -9.02
CA THR A 261 -4.88 11.25 -10.36
C THR A 261 -4.37 12.10 -11.51
N GLU A 262 -4.50 13.41 -11.43
CA GLU A 262 -4.10 14.36 -12.49
C GLU A 262 -2.60 14.72 -12.42
N TYR A 263 -1.91 14.28 -11.38
CA TYR A 263 -0.52 14.63 -11.13
C TYR A 263 0.44 13.62 -11.77
N SER A 264 1.50 14.14 -12.40
CA SER A 264 2.55 13.34 -13.01
C SER A 264 3.94 13.79 -12.53
N SER A 265 4.97 13.00 -12.87
CA SER A 265 6.38 13.35 -12.65
C SER A 265 6.69 13.73 -11.19
N LEU A 266 7.46 14.80 -10.97
CA LEU A 266 7.88 15.28 -9.66
C LEU A 266 6.72 15.73 -8.77
N LYS A 267 5.65 16.32 -9.32
CA LYS A 267 4.52 16.80 -8.49
C LYS A 267 3.79 15.62 -7.83
N PHE A 268 3.61 14.52 -8.55
CA PHE A 268 3.12 13.26 -7.96
C PHE A 268 4.10 12.73 -6.91
N ALA A 269 5.40 12.70 -7.24
CA ALA A 269 6.42 12.22 -6.31
C ALA A 269 6.46 13.03 -5.00
N MET A 270 6.17 14.32 -5.03
CA MET A 270 6.10 15.17 -3.84
C MET A 270 4.96 14.79 -2.89
N PHE A 271 3.77 14.44 -3.40
CA PHE A 271 2.68 13.95 -2.56
C PHE A 271 3.04 12.63 -1.89
N MET A 272 3.55 11.67 -2.65
CA MET A 272 3.99 10.39 -2.09
C MET A 272 5.12 10.61 -1.08
N MET A 273 6.08 11.48 -1.38
CA MET A 273 7.16 11.81 -0.46
C MET A 273 6.60 12.42 0.84
N ALA A 274 5.66 13.36 0.75
CA ALA A 274 5.03 13.98 1.92
C ALA A 274 4.30 12.95 2.79
N GLU A 275 3.57 12.01 2.20
CA GLU A 275 2.87 10.94 2.93
C GLU A 275 3.84 10.01 3.67
N TYR A 276 4.92 9.56 3.01
CA TYR A 276 5.93 8.71 3.65
C TYR A 276 6.73 9.46 4.73
N ILE A 277 7.01 10.75 4.52
CA ILE A 277 7.62 11.60 5.56
C ILE A 277 6.65 11.75 6.73
N ASN A 278 5.35 11.98 6.49
CA ASN A 278 4.36 12.05 7.55
C ASN A 278 4.26 10.74 8.34
N MET A 279 4.33 9.59 7.65
CA MET A 279 4.41 8.26 8.29
C MET A 279 5.62 8.13 9.23
N ALA A 280 6.78 8.67 8.82
CA ALA A 280 7.95 8.74 9.68
C ALA A 280 7.76 9.71 10.86
N THR A 281 7.12 10.86 10.63
CA THR A 281 6.81 11.87 11.65
C THR A 281 5.88 11.33 12.73
N VAL A 282 4.76 10.70 12.37
CA VAL A 282 3.85 10.11 13.37
C VAL A 282 4.49 8.94 14.10
N SER A 283 5.33 8.14 13.42
CA SER A 283 6.13 7.07 14.08
C SER A 283 7.14 7.63 15.08
N ALA A 284 7.76 8.77 14.75
CA ALA A 284 8.69 9.48 15.60
C ALA A 284 8.00 10.14 16.81
N LEU A 285 6.79 10.68 16.63
CA LEU A 285 5.96 11.16 17.74
C LEU A 285 5.54 10.02 18.67
N ALA A 286 5.11 8.87 18.13
CA ALA A 286 4.79 7.68 18.93
C ALA A 286 5.98 7.30 19.83
N THR A 287 7.17 7.29 19.24
CA THR A 287 8.43 6.97 19.91
C THR A 287 8.75 7.99 21.00
N THR A 288 8.58 9.29 20.70
CA THR A 288 8.89 10.40 21.61
C THR A 288 7.91 10.52 22.77
N LEU A 289 6.61 10.31 22.53
CA LEU A 289 5.57 10.53 23.53
C LEU A 289 5.26 9.31 24.39
N PHE A 290 5.43 8.09 23.87
CA PHE A 290 5.01 6.87 24.59
C PHE A 290 6.16 5.91 24.93
N PHE A 291 7.21 5.84 24.10
CA PHE A 291 8.28 4.84 24.21
C PHE A 291 9.62 5.41 24.73
N GLY A 292 9.59 6.54 25.44
CA GLY A 292 10.80 7.09 26.07
C GLY A 292 11.80 7.73 25.09
N GLY A 293 11.37 8.10 23.88
CA GLY A 293 12.21 8.73 22.87
C GLY A 293 13.47 7.91 22.57
N TRP A 294 14.63 8.54 22.76
CA TRP A 294 15.95 7.96 22.50
C TRP A 294 16.49 7.08 23.65
N HIS A 295 15.78 6.95 24.77
CA HIS A 295 16.22 6.07 25.87
C HIS A 295 16.21 4.60 25.45
N ALA A 296 17.24 3.84 25.86
CA ALA A 296 17.37 2.43 25.51
C ALA A 296 16.20 1.57 26.06
N PRO A 297 15.74 0.56 25.31
CA PRO A 297 14.76 -0.41 25.80
C PRO A 297 15.33 -1.29 26.93
N PHE A 298 14.47 -1.71 27.84
CA PHE A 298 14.82 -2.77 28.81
C PHE A 298 15.04 -4.09 28.06
N PRO A 299 16.10 -4.89 28.33
CA PRO A 299 17.11 -4.79 29.40
C PRO A 299 18.40 -4.04 29.03
N ILE A 300 18.56 -3.56 27.80
CA ILE A 300 19.80 -2.92 27.30
C ILE A 300 20.06 -1.58 28.03
N SER A 301 19.03 -0.97 28.60
CA SER A 301 19.14 0.20 29.48
C SER A 301 20.00 -0.01 30.74
N LEU A 302 20.29 -1.26 31.13
CA LEU A 302 21.18 -1.60 32.23
C LEU A 302 22.66 -1.33 31.91
N TRP A 303 23.02 -1.25 30.62
CA TRP A 303 24.36 -0.91 30.21
C TRP A 303 24.60 0.60 30.35
N ALA A 304 25.57 0.98 31.20
CA ALA A 304 25.89 2.37 31.51
C ALA A 304 26.20 3.25 30.29
N GLY A 305 26.65 2.68 29.17
CA GLY A 305 26.94 3.42 27.93
C GLY A 305 25.75 3.60 26.98
N ALA A 306 24.63 2.89 27.19
CA ALA A 306 23.55 2.81 26.21
C ALA A 306 22.81 4.14 25.97
N ASN A 307 22.83 5.04 26.96
CA ASN A 307 22.14 6.34 26.95
C ASN A 307 23.08 7.54 26.77
N HIS A 308 24.36 7.33 26.44
CA HIS A 308 25.33 8.42 26.28
C HIS A 308 25.93 8.47 24.86
N GLY A 309 26.29 9.69 24.44
CA GLY A 309 26.91 9.94 23.13
C GLY A 309 25.94 9.69 21.97
N TRP A 310 26.42 8.99 20.94
CA TRP A 310 25.67 8.74 19.71
C TRP A 310 24.79 7.49 19.73
N TRP A 311 24.97 6.58 20.70
CA TRP A 311 24.18 5.33 20.82
C TRP A 311 22.66 5.56 20.90
N PRO A 312 22.15 6.54 21.67
CA PRO A 312 20.74 6.95 21.69
C PRO A 312 20.06 7.10 20.32
N MET A 313 20.77 7.61 19.32
CA MET A 313 20.24 7.81 17.98
C MET A 313 19.83 6.48 17.35
N ILE A 314 20.57 5.40 17.60
CA ILE A 314 20.26 4.07 17.09
C ILE A 314 18.96 3.55 17.71
N TRP A 315 18.74 3.76 19.01
CA TRP A 315 17.50 3.33 19.67
C TRP A 315 16.30 4.10 19.16
N PHE A 316 16.44 5.41 18.98
CA PHE A 316 15.39 6.24 18.40
C PHE A 316 15.03 5.76 16.99
N VAL A 317 16.01 5.63 16.10
CA VAL A 317 15.81 5.17 14.71
C VAL A 317 15.22 3.75 14.68
N ALA A 318 15.70 2.83 15.53
CA ALA A 318 15.17 1.47 15.60
C ALA A 318 13.69 1.43 16.03
N LYS A 319 13.28 2.27 16.99
CA LYS A 319 11.87 2.38 17.41
C LYS A 319 11.01 2.96 16.30
N VAL A 320 11.47 4.02 15.63
CA VAL A 320 10.78 4.58 14.46
C VAL A 320 10.58 3.51 13.38
N TRP A 321 11.62 2.74 13.05
CA TRP A 321 11.53 1.64 12.10
C TRP A 321 10.61 0.50 12.55
N THR A 322 10.48 0.28 13.85
CA THR A 322 9.51 -0.68 14.40
C THR A 322 8.07 -0.24 14.11
N PHE A 323 7.75 1.05 14.27
CA PHE A 323 6.45 1.59 13.89
C PHE A 323 6.22 1.58 12.37
N LEU A 324 7.25 1.90 11.57
CA LEU A 324 7.18 1.75 10.10
C LEU A 324 6.93 0.29 9.69
N PHE A 325 7.55 -0.67 10.38
CA PHE A 325 7.27 -2.09 10.17
C PHE A 325 5.81 -2.43 10.51
N VAL A 326 5.26 -1.87 11.60
CA VAL A 326 3.84 -2.04 11.94
C VAL A 326 2.93 -1.49 10.84
N PHE A 327 3.22 -0.33 10.27
CA PHE A 327 2.47 0.19 9.10
C PHE A 327 2.45 -0.80 7.93
N ILE A 328 3.62 -1.31 7.56
CA ILE A 328 3.77 -2.28 6.48
C ILE A 328 3.00 -3.58 6.81
N TRP A 329 3.04 -4.01 8.07
CA TRP A 329 2.36 -5.21 8.53
C TRP A 329 0.84 -5.07 8.55
N LEU A 330 0.32 -3.90 8.95
CA LEU A 330 -1.10 -3.58 8.86
C LEU A 330 -1.60 -3.65 7.41
N ARG A 331 -0.84 -3.06 6.47
CA ARG A 331 -1.16 -3.10 5.02
C ARG A 331 -1.19 -4.53 4.46
N GLY A 332 -0.26 -5.39 4.89
CA GLY A 332 -0.20 -6.77 4.42
C GLY A 332 -1.27 -7.70 5.02
N THR A 333 -1.95 -7.26 6.09
CA THR A 333 -2.80 -8.13 6.92
C THR A 333 -4.28 -7.74 6.88
N LEU A 334 -4.59 -6.46 6.96
CA LEU A 334 -5.95 -5.98 7.17
C LEU A 334 -6.65 -5.65 5.83
N PRO A 335 -7.94 -6.02 5.68
CA PRO A 335 -8.73 -5.56 4.55
C PRO A 335 -9.03 -4.07 4.66
N ARG A 336 -9.35 -3.42 3.54
CA ARG A 336 -9.78 -2.03 3.53
C ARG A 336 -11.12 -1.86 4.24
N LEU A 337 -11.26 -0.79 5.01
CA LEU A 337 -12.51 -0.43 5.68
C LEU A 337 -13.26 0.64 4.90
N ARG A 338 -14.59 0.54 4.85
CA ARG A 338 -15.44 1.54 4.18
C ARG A 338 -15.44 2.86 4.96
N TYR A 339 -15.54 3.99 4.24
CA TYR A 339 -15.57 5.34 4.81
C TYR A 339 -16.54 5.48 5.99
N ASP A 340 -17.80 5.02 5.83
CA ASP A 340 -18.81 5.15 6.88
C ASP A 340 -18.43 4.39 8.17
N GLN A 341 -17.88 3.18 8.04
CA GLN A 341 -17.46 2.38 9.18
C GLN A 341 -16.27 3.03 9.89
N PHE A 342 -15.35 3.57 9.11
CA PHE A 342 -14.18 4.25 9.61
C PHE A 342 -14.54 5.55 10.33
N MET A 343 -15.42 6.38 9.77
CA MET A 343 -15.87 7.60 10.45
C MET A 343 -16.66 7.31 11.73
N ASN A 344 -17.46 6.23 11.74
CA ASN A 344 -18.14 5.78 12.95
C ASN A 344 -17.16 5.34 14.05
N LEU A 345 -16.06 4.66 13.70
CA LEU A 345 -15.02 4.26 14.67
C LEU A 345 -14.40 5.49 15.35
N GLY A 346 -14.00 6.50 14.58
CA GLY A 346 -13.43 7.75 15.12
C GLY A 346 -14.40 8.49 16.03
N TRP A 347 -15.59 8.80 15.52
CA TRP A 347 -16.55 9.69 16.21
C TRP A 347 -17.33 9.02 17.34
N LYS A 348 -17.67 7.73 17.23
CA LYS A 348 -18.50 7.04 18.24
C LYS A 348 -17.68 6.27 19.27
N ILE A 349 -16.44 5.89 18.96
CA ILE A 349 -15.62 5.04 19.83
C ILE A 349 -14.37 5.79 20.30
N LEU A 350 -13.51 6.22 19.39
CA LEU A 350 -12.19 6.76 19.78
C LEU A 350 -12.28 8.09 20.54
N ILE A 351 -12.99 9.08 19.99
CA ILE A 351 -13.11 10.42 20.59
C ILE A 351 -13.75 10.34 22.00
N PRO A 352 -14.92 9.71 22.20
CA PRO A 352 -15.54 9.64 23.52
C PRO A 352 -14.68 8.90 24.56
N ILE A 353 -14.02 7.80 24.17
CA ILE A 353 -13.14 7.05 25.08
C ILE A 353 -11.90 7.90 25.44
N SER A 354 -11.29 8.59 24.47
CA SER A 354 -10.15 9.47 24.76
C SER A 354 -10.53 10.60 25.72
N LEU A 355 -11.71 11.20 25.56
CA LEU A 355 -12.18 12.27 26.43
C LEU A 355 -12.41 11.75 27.86
N ALA A 356 -13.09 10.61 28.00
CA ALA A 356 -13.30 9.97 29.29
C ALA A 356 -11.96 9.61 29.97
N TRP A 357 -10.99 9.13 29.18
CA TRP A 357 -9.66 8.79 29.68
C TRP A 357 -8.87 10.01 30.14
N VAL A 358 -8.89 11.11 29.40
CA VAL A 358 -8.27 12.38 29.81
C VAL A 358 -8.88 12.89 31.11
N MET A 359 -10.21 12.84 31.25
CA MET A 359 -10.89 13.23 32.49
C MET A 359 -10.49 12.34 33.67
N PHE A 360 -10.33 11.04 33.45
CA PHE A 360 -9.85 10.10 34.45
C PHE A 360 -8.41 10.40 34.89
N VAL A 361 -7.50 10.61 33.94
CA VAL A 361 -6.10 11.00 34.20
C VAL A 361 -6.02 12.33 34.95
N ALA A 362 -6.80 13.33 34.54
CA ALA A 362 -6.88 14.63 35.22
C ALA A 362 -7.36 14.50 36.68
N THR A 363 -8.35 13.64 36.92
CA THR A 363 -8.87 13.36 38.27
C THR A 363 -7.81 12.71 39.15
N LEU A 364 -7.10 11.70 38.65
CA LEU A 364 -6.00 11.06 39.39
C LEU A 364 -4.87 12.05 39.73
N ARG A 365 -4.57 12.97 38.79
CA ARG A 365 -3.58 14.03 39.01
C ARG A 365 -4.05 15.01 40.08
N ALA A 366 -5.31 15.41 40.07
CA ALA A 366 -5.89 16.29 41.10
C ALA A 366 -5.88 15.63 42.49
N LEU A 367 -6.19 14.34 42.59
CA LEU A 367 -6.13 13.58 43.86
C LEU A 367 -4.70 13.51 44.42
N GLN A 368 -3.70 13.34 43.55
CA GLN A 368 -2.30 13.37 43.94
C GLN A 368 -1.88 14.74 44.47
N ASN A 369 -2.32 15.83 43.85
CA ASN A 369 -2.06 17.19 44.34
C ASN A 369 -2.66 17.43 45.74
N ASN A 370 -3.73 16.70 46.09
CA ASN A 370 -4.36 16.70 47.41
C ASN A 370 -3.73 15.69 48.40
N GLY A 371 -2.58 15.09 48.07
CA GLY A 371 -1.82 14.21 48.96
C GLY A 371 -2.22 12.72 48.91
N ILE A 372 -3.16 12.32 48.04
CA ILE A 372 -3.57 10.92 47.87
C ILE A 372 -2.73 10.27 46.76
N HIS A 373 -1.82 9.38 47.15
CA HIS A 373 -0.80 8.80 46.26
C HIS A 373 -1.29 7.54 45.53
N VAL A 374 -2.38 7.65 44.76
CA VAL A 374 -2.99 6.52 44.01
C VAL A 374 -2.78 6.61 42.49
N GLN A 375 -2.01 7.59 42.01
CA GLN A 375 -1.90 7.90 40.57
C GLN A 375 -1.38 6.71 39.75
N THR A 376 -0.22 6.14 40.11
CA THR A 376 0.41 5.03 39.36
C THR A 376 -0.45 3.76 39.29
N PRO A 377 -0.94 3.19 40.43
CA PRO A 377 -1.79 2.01 40.36
C PRO A 377 -3.14 2.32 39.69
N GLY A 378 -3.71 3.52 39.91
CA GLY A 378 -4.95 3.94 39.28
C GLY A 378 -4.83 4.05 37.76
N MET A 379 -3.72 4.57 37.25
CA MET A 379 -3.44 4.67 35.82
C MET A 379 -3.26 3.29 35.17
N VAL A 380 -2.53 2.37 35.80
CA VAL A 380 -2.31 1.03 35.24
C VAL A 380 -3.60 0.21 35.26
N ILE A 381 -4.31 0.17 36.38
CA ILE A 381 -5.56 -0.62 36.50
C ILE A 381 -6.65 -0.02 35.63
N GLY A 382 -6.87 1.30 35.71
CA GLY A 382 -7.83 1.99 34.86
C GLY A 382 -7.48 1.83 33.38
N GLY A 383 -6.19 1.88 33.05
CA GLY A 383 -5.68 1.73 31.69
C GLY A 383 -5.96 0.35 31.12
N LEU A 384 -5.71 -0.71 31.90
CA LEU A 384 -6.02 -2.09 31.51
C LEU A 384 -7.53 -2.33 31.35
N VAL A 385 -8.36 -1.77 32.23
CA VAL A 385 -9.82 -1.89 32.14
C VAL A 385 -10.34 -1.20 30.88
N VAL A 386 -9.95 0.07 30.65
CA VAL A 386 -10.41 0.83 29.46
C VAL A 386 -9.88 0.20 28.18
N ALA A 387 -8.62 -0.25 28.15
CA ALA A 387 -8.06 -0.97 27.01
C ALA A 387 -8.80 -2.29 26.75
N GLY A 388 -9.11 -3.06 27.81
CA GLY A 388 -9.87 -4.31 27.69
C GLY A 388 -11.29 -4.09 27.15
N VAL A 389 -11.98 -3.04 27.62
CA VAL A 389 -13.30 -2.64 27.09
C VAL A 389 -13.20 -2.25 25.62
N MET A 390 -12.21 -1.44 25.25
CA MET A 390 -11.98 -1.01 23.87
C MET A 390 -11.73 -2.20 22.94
N ILE A 391 -10.82 -3.11 23.31
CA ILE A 391 -10.52 -4.33 22.56
C ILE A 391 -11.77 -5.21 22.45
N GLY A 392 -12.51 -5.40 23.56
CA GLY A 392 -13.75 -6.17 23.56
C GLY A 392 -14.83 -5.59 22.63
N MET A 393 -14.96 -4.27 22.54
CA MET A 393 -15.87 -3.60 21.61
C MET A 393 -15.47 -3.85 20.15
N VAL A 394 -14.18 -3.78 19.82
CA VAL A 394 -13.66 -4.04 18.47
C VAL A 394 -13.89 -5.51 18.06
N LEU A 395 -13.58 -6.46 18.95
CA LEU A 395 -13.78 -7.89 18.68
C LEU A 395 -15.27 -8.22 18.49
N ARG A 396 -16.16 -7.62 19.29
CA ARG A 396 -17.62 -7.79 19.15
C ARG A 396 -18.15 -7.21 17.83
N ALA A 397 -17.63 -6.06 17.40
CA ALA A 397 -18.00 -5.46 16.13
C ALA A 397 -17.63 -6.35 14.93
N GLY A 398 -16.48 -7.03 15.00
CA GLY A 398 -16.06 -8.01 13.98
C GLY A 398 -17.02 -9.21 13.86
N HIS A 399 -17.52 -9.73 14.99
CA HIS A 399 -18.44 -10.88 14.98
C HIS A 399 -19.85 -10.55 14.45
N ALA A 400 -20.32 -9.30 14.64
CA ALA A 400 -21.64 -8.89 14.15
C ALA A 400 -21.75 -8.88 12.61
N GLY A 401 -20.62 -8.84 11.89
CA GLY A 401 -20.58 -8.92 10.43
C GLY A 401 -20.83 -10.33 9.87
N ASP A 402 -20.52 -11.37 10.64
CA ASP A 402 -20.55 -12.77 10.20
C ASP A 402 -21.99 -13.32 10.15
N ASP A 403 -22.90 -12.78 10.96
CA ASP A 403 -24.32 -13.19 10.96
C ASP A 403 -25.08 -12.76 9.70
N ARG A 404 -24.58 -11.78 8.93
CA ARG A 404 -25.19 -11.39 7.63
C ARG A 404 -24.86 -12.36 6.49
N SER A 405 -23.78 -13.13 6.60
CA SER A 405 -23.40 -14.18 5.65
C SER A 405 -24.40 -15.35 5.62
N LYS A 406 -25.21 -15.49 6.66
CA LYS A 406 -26.25 -16.54 6.76
C LYS A 406 -27.51 -16.25 5.94
N ALA A 407 -27.64 -15.07 5.35
CA ALA A 407 -28.69 -14.81 4.36
C ALA A 407 -28.25 -15.42 3.02
N ALA A 408 -28.51 -16.72 2.85
CA ALA A 408 -28.36 -17.37 1.56
C ALA A 408 -29.11 -16.54 0.49
N PRO A 409 -28.48 -16.20 -0.65
CA PRO A 409 -29.22 -15.60 -1.74
C PRO A 409 -30.30 -16.56 -2.17
N ASP A 410 -31.54 -16.07 -2.19
CA ASP A 410 -32.71 -16.84 -2.63
C ASP A 410 -32.42 -17.33 -4.06
N ALA A 411 -32.36 -18.64 -4.25
CA ALA A 411 -31.97 -19.24 -5.53
C ALA A 411 -32.93 -18.85 -6.67
N ASP A 412 -34.11 -18.35 -6.34
CA ASP A 412 -35.09 -17.82 -7.29
C ASP A 412 -34.74 -16.41 -7.82
N ALA A 413 -33.99 -15.59 -7.06
CA ALA A 413 -33.62 -14.24 -7.51
C ALA A 413 -32.59 -14.26 -8.66
N THR A 414 -31.72 -15.28 -8.70
CA THR A 414 -30.73 -15.47 -9.77
C THR A 414 -31.39 -15.92 -11.08
N ARG A 415 -32.58 -16.54 -11.03
CA ARG A 415 -33.34 -16.93 -12.23
C ARG A 415 -34.00 -15.75 -12.93
N MET A 416 -34.25 -14.64 -12.24
CA MET A 416 -35.02 -13.52 -12.80
C MET A 416 -34.25 -12.73 -13.89
N TYR A 417 -32.93 -12.88 -13.98
CA TYR A 417 -32.09 -12.14 -14.94
C TYR A 417 -31.51 -12.99 -16.08
N SER A 418 -31.66 -14.33 -16.06
CA SER A 418 -31.15 -15.20 -17.11
C SER A 418 -32.18 -16.24 -17.55
N ASP A 419 -32.93 -15.95 -18.60
CA ASP A 419 -33.80 -16.92 -19.31
C ASP A 419 -33.01 -18.01 -20.08
N PHE A 420 -31.68 -18.05 -19.94
CA PHE A 420 -30.85 -19.13 -20.48
C PHE A 420 -30.80 -20.30 -19.48
N PRO A 421 -31.02 -21.56 -19.93
CA PRO A 421 -30.88 -22.74 -19.07
C PRO A 421 -29.41 -22.94 -18.70
N VAL A 422 -29.00 -22.36 -17.57
CA VAL A 422 -27.67 -22.58 -17.00
C VAL A 422 -27.68 -23.95 -16.30
N PRO A 423 -26.72 -24.85 -16.58
CA PRO A 423 -26.59 -26.10 -15.86
C PRO A 423 -26.47 -25.81 -14.35
N PRO A 424 -27.16 -26.56 -13.47
CA PRO A 424 -26.98 -26.39 -12.04
C PRO A 424 -25.51 -26.63 -11.72
N MET A 425 -24.87 -25.63 -11.10
CA MET A 425 -23.49 -25.81 -10.63
C MET A 425 -23.48 -27.02 -9.68
N PRO A 426 -22.48 -27.91 -9.78
CA PRO A 426 -22.30 -28.98 -8.81
C PRO A 426 -22.33 -28.38 -7.42
N ALA A 427 -23.13 -28.94 -6.51
CA ALA A 427 -23.15 -28.49 -5.13
C ALA A 427 -21.73 -28.67 -4.56
N GLU A 428 -20.98 -27.58 -4.48
CA GLU A 428 -19.73 -27.59 -3.74
C GLU A 428 -20.09 -28.00 -2.31
N PRO A 429 -19.41 -29.01 -1.73
CA PRO A 429 -19.58 -29.29 -0.32
C PRO A 429 -19.20 -28.01 0.40
N MET A 430 -20.19 -27.34 1.01
CA MET A 430 -19.98 -26.15 1.81
C MET A 430 -18.90 -26.50 2.83
N ALA A 431 -17.67 -26.04 2.59
CA ALA A 431 -16.59 -26.21 3.53
C ALA A 431 -17.11 -25.61 4.84
N SER A 432 -17.19 -26.42 5.88
CA SER A 432 -17.70 -26.00 7.18
C SER A 432 -16.95 -24.75 7.59
N THR A 433 -17.61 -23.60 7.56
CA THR A 433 -17.01 -22.34 7.99
C THR A 433 -16.53 -22.57 9.42
N PRO A 434 -15.22 -22.49 9.70
CA PRO A 434 -14.73 -22.70 11.05
C PRO A 434 -15.48 -21.74 11.99
N LYS A 435 -15.94 -22.24 13.14
CA LYS A 435 -16.65 -21.42 14.11
C LYS A 435 -15.74 -20.25 14.49
N SER A 436 -16.22 -19.04 14.26
CA SER A 436 -15.48 -17.83 14.52
C SER A 436 -15.07 -17.73 15.98
N GLY A 437 -13.77 -17.85 16.23
CA GLY A 437 -13.18 -17.71 17.56
C GLY A 437 -13.04 -16.24 17.94
N LEU A 438 -13.05 -15.92 19.24
CA LEU A 438 -12.87 -14.56 19.76
C LEU A 438 -11.61 -13.84 19.19
N LEU A 439 -10.60 -14.60 18.77
CA LEU A 439 -9.32 -14.11 18.26
C LEU A 439 -9.19 -14.19 16.73
N GLU A 440 -10.26 -14.56 16.00
CA GLU A 440 -10.22 -14.70 14.55
C GLU A 440 -9.84 -13.41 13.78
N PRO A 441 -10.22 -12.19 14.24
CA PRO A 441 -9.69 -10.93 13.68
C PRO A 441 -8.16 -10.80 13.79
N LEU A 442 -7.54 -11.50 14.74
CA LEU A 442 -6.08 -11.57 14.90
C LEU A 442 -5.46 -12.74 14.10
N GLY A 443 -6.29 -13.63 13.53
CA GLY A 443 -5.86 -14.75 12.71
C GLY A 443 -5.07 -14.30 11.49
N GLY A 444 -5.49 -13.19 10.85
CA GLY A 444 -4.73 -12.58 9.74
C GLY A 444 -3.30 -12.22 10.15
N PHE A 445 -3.11 -11.56 11.31
CA PHE A 445 -1.79 -11.16 11.81
C PHE A 445 -0.90 -12.37 12.09
N TYR A 446 -1.48 -13.44 12.65
CA TYR A 446 -0.75 -14.68 12.88
C TYR A 446 -0.31 -15.32 11.55
N VAL A 447 -1.22 -15.40 10.57
CA VAL A 447 -0.91 -15.98 9.26
C VAL A 447 0.19 -15.19 8.56
N THR A 448 0.10 -13.86 8.49
CA THR A 448 1.10 -13.03 7.81
C THR A 448 2.46 -13.05 8.51
N ALA A 449 2.48 -13.11 9.85
CA ALA A 449 3.72 -13.28 10.60
C ALA A 449 4.36 -14.66 10.36
N ALA A 450 3.55 -15.72 10.34
CA ALA A 450 4.03 -17.08 10.12
C ALA A 450 4.51 -17.30 8.68
N THR A 451 3.85 -16.71 7.68
CA THR A 451 4.23 -16.85 6.26
C THR A 451 5.49 -16.05 5.91
N MET A 452 5.76 -14.93 6.60
CA MET A 452 6.95 -14.11 6.37
C MET A 452 8.27 -14.88 6.47
N PHE A 453 8.32 -15.93 7.29
CA PHE A 453 9.50 -16.78 7.48
C PHE A 453 9.49 -18.07 6.65
N LYS A 454 8.43 -18.31 5.85
CA LYS A 454 8.37 -19.45 4.94
C LYS A 454 9.15 -19.17 3.66
N LYS A 455 9.58 -20.24 2.99
CA LYS A 455 10.21 -20.12 1.68
C LYS A 455 9.19 -19.62 0.65
N PRO A 456 9.56 -18.68 -0.24
CA PRO A 456 8.68 -18.23 -1.31
C PRO A 456 8.30 -19.37 -2.26
N ASN A 457 7.07 -19.38 -2.76
CA ASN A 457 6.63 -20.33 -3.77
C ASN A 457 7.01 -19.87 -5.20
N THR A 458 7.14 -18.56 -5.41
CA THR A 458 7.34 -17.95 -6.73
C THR A 458 8.81 -17.60 -6.94
N GLU A 459 9.65 -18.57 -7.30
CA GLU A 459 11.11 -18.36 -7.35
C GLU A 459 11.67 -18.03 -8.75
N MET A 460 10.96 -18.35 -9.84
CA MET A 460 11.64 -18.50 -11.14
C MET A 460 11.14 -17.62 -12.30
N TYR A 461 10.09 -16.81 -12.16
CA TYR A 461 9.65 -15.92 -13.24
C TYR A 461 10.48 -14.61 -13.24
N PRO A 462 11.05 -14.12 -14.37
CA PRO A 462 10.81 -14.52 -15.76
C PRO A 462 11.75 -15.60 -16.36
N GLU A 463 12.77 -16.11 -15.64
CA GLU A 463 13.71 -17.09 -16.21
C GLU A 463 13.08 -18.46 -16.57
N VAL A 464 12.12 -18.92 -15.77
CA VAL A 464 11.36 -20.15 -16.00
C VAL A 464 9.90 -19.77 -16.13
N LYS A 465 9.41 -19.80 -17.37
CA LYS A 465 8.01 -19.56 -17.71
C LYS A 465 7.20 -20.80 -17.34
N THR A 466 6.15 -20.61 -16.52
CA THR A 466 5.18 -21.69 -16.27
C THR A 466 4.23 -21.79 -17.46
N PRO A 467 3.97 -23.00 -17.99
CA PRO A 467 2.97 -23.16 -19.04
C PRO A 467 1.62 -22.68 -18.51
N THR A 468 0.96 -21.79 -19.25
CA THR A 468 -0.37 -21.28 -18.88
C THR A 468 -1.42 -22.37 -19.04
N ALA A 469 -2.55 -22.23 -18.35
CA ALA A 469 -3.65 -23.18 -18.49
C ALA A 469 -4.13 -23.27 -19.95
N PRO A 470 -4.61 -24.42 -20.45
CA PRO A 470 -5.05 -24.57 -21.84
C PRO A 470 -6.16 -23.60 -22.29
N ARG A 471 -6.90 -23.03 -21.34
CA ARG A 471 -7.98 -22.04 -21.55
C ARG A 471 -7.51 -20.58 -21.46
N TYR A 472 -6.21 -20.34 -21.30
CA TYR A 472 -5.68 -18.99 -21.15
C TYR A 472 -5.80 -18.22 -22.47
N HIS A 473 -6.33 -17.01 -22.37
CA HIS A 473 -6.48 -16.10 -23.50
C HIS A 473 -5.21 -15.24 -23.64
N GLY A 474 -4.23 -15.74 -24.39
CA GLY A 474 -2.99 -15.01 -24.69
C GLY A 474 -3.04 -14.27 -26.03
N ARG A 475 -1.89 -14.18 -26.69
CA ARG A 475 -1.75 -13.52 -27.99
C ARG A 475 -2.62 -14.19 -29.05
N HIS A 476 -3.31 -13.38 -29.84
CA HIS A 476 -4.06 -13.86 -31.00
C HIS A 476 -3.14 -14.36 -32.10
N GLN A 477 -3.55 -15.42 -32.77
CA GLN A 477 -2.88 -16.01 -33.92
C GLN A 477 -3.91 -16.32 -35.02
N LEU A 478 -3.57 -15.95 -36.25
CA LEU A 478 -4.28 -16.32 -37.47
C LEU A 478 -3.72 -17.62 -38.02
N ASN A 479 -4.53 -18.66 -38.05
CA ASN A 479 -4.13 -19.99 -38.46
C ASN A 479 -4.12 -20.17 -39.97
N ARG A 480 -3.28 -21.11 -40.40
CA ARG A 480 -3.17 -21.59 -41.79
C ARG A 480 -3.84 -22.95 -41.93
N HIS A 481 -4.24 -23.28 -43.15
CA HIS A 481 -4.59 -24.63 -43.56
C HIS A 481 -3.33 -25.50 -43.71
N PRO A 482 -3.47 -26.83 -43.74
CA PRO A 482 -2.32 -27.75 -43.78
C PRO A 482 -1.42 -27.63 -45.02
N ASP A 483 -1.91 -27.02 -46.09
CA ASP A 483 -1.19 -26.72 -47.33
C ASP A 483 -0.44 -25.38 -47.31
N GLY A 484 -0.81 -24.47 -46.40
CA GLY A 484 -0.18 -23.15 -46.22
C GLY A 484 -1.10 -21.96 -46.50
N LEU A 485 -2.28 -22.18 -47.12
CA LEU A 485 -3.30 -21.14 -47.33
C LEU A 485 -3.81 -20.59 -46.01
N GLU A 486 -4.23 -19.34 -46.00
CA GLU A 486 -4.76 -18.68 -44.81
C GLU A 486 -6.21 -19.10 -44.55
N LYS A 487 -6.57 -19.34 -43.29
CA LYS A 487 -7.97 -19.64 -42.92
C LYS A 487 -8.87 -18.39 -42.91
N CYS A 488 -8.28 -17.20 -42.85
CA CYS A 488 -9.01 -15.94 -42.74
C CYS A 488 -9.58 -15.54 -44.10
N ILE A 489 -10.91 -15.47 -44.19
CA ILE A 489 -11.62 -15.08 -45.41
C ILE A 489 -11.97 -13.59 -45.47
N GLY A 490 -11.53 -12.78 -44.50
CA GLY A 490 -11.80 -11.33 -44.50
C GLY A 490 -13.26 -10.93 -44.32
N CYS A 491 -14.09 -11.75 -43.65
CA CYS A 491 -15.54 -11.50 -43.46
C CYS A 491 -15.90 -10.43 -42.40
N GLU A 492 -14.90 -9.84 -41.72
CA GLU A 492 -15.06 -8.76 -40.73
C GLU A 492 -15.88 -9.08 -39.45
N LEU A 493 -16.46 -10.27 -39.31
CA LEU A 493 -17.27 -10.66 -38.14
C LEU A 493 -16.52 -10.55 -36.81
N CYS A 494 -15.21 -10.84 -36.80
CA CYS A 494 -14.37 -10.73 -35.60
C CYS A 494 -14.17 -9.28 -35.15
N ALA A 495 -14.16 -8.31 -36.08
CA ALA A 495 -14.11 -6.88 -35.77
C ALA A 495 -15.43 -6.42 -35.17
N TRP A 496 -16.55 -6.81 -35.79
CA TRP A 496 -17.89 -6.52 -35.29
C TRP A 496 -18.18 -7.11 -33.90
N ALA A 497 -17.67 -8.31 -33.63
CA ALA A 497 -17.83 -8.95 -32.32
C ALA A 497 -16.93 -8.37 -31.23
N CYS A 498 -15.96 -7.50 -31.57
CA CYS A 498 -15.00 -6.97 -30.60
C CYS A 498 -15.64 -5.84 -29.77
N PRO A 499 -15.89 -6.03 -28.45
CA PRO A 499 -16.52 -5.00 -27.63
C PRO A 499 -15.62 -3.78 -27.39
N ALA A 500 -14.30 -3.95 -27.57
CA ALA A 500 -13.30 -2.91 -27.36
C ALA A 500 -12.90 -2.19 -28.66
N ASP A 501 -13.50 -2.55 -29.81
CA ASP A 501 -13.16 -2.01 -31.13
C ASP A 501 -11.63 -2.00 -31.37
N ALA A 502 -11.03 -3.17 -31.12
CA ALA A 502 -9.58 -3.38 -31.15
C ALA A 502 -9.11 -4.03 -32.45
N ILE A 503 -10.02 -4.57 -33.27
CA ILE A 503 -9.69 -5.32 -34.49
C ILE A 503 -10.16 -4.53 -35.70
N TYR A 504 -9.27 -4.34 -36.66
CA TYR A 504 -9.59 -3.77 -37.97
C TYR A 504 -9.32 -4.82 -39.04
N VAL A 505 -10.29 -5.04 -39.93
CA VAL A 505 -10.22 -6.03 -41.01
C VAL A 505 -10.71 -5.39 -42.29
N GLU A 506 -9.99 -5.63 -43.38
CA GLU A 506 -10.38 -5.27 -44.74
C GLU A 506 -10.21 -6.52 -45.62
N GLY A 507 -11.31 -6.99 -46.21
CA GLY A 507 -11.30 -8.16 -47.09
C GLY A 507 -11.16 -7.79 -48.57
N ALA A 508 -10.33 -8.51 -49.32
CA ALA A 508 -10.21 -8.42 -50.77
C ALA A 508 -10.58 -9.75 -51.45
N ASP A 509 -10.82 -9.71 -52.75
CA ASP A 509 -11.24 -10.88 -53.53
C ASP A 509 -10.01 -11.65 -54.02
N ASN A 510 -10.07 -12.99 -53.96
CA ASN A 510 -9.03 -13.85 -54.53
C ASN A 510 -9.18 -13.90 -56.06
N THR A 511 -8.06 -13.95 -56.77
CA THR A 511 -8.03 -14.22 -58.23
C THR A 511 -7.58 -15.66 -58.49
N GLU A 512 -7.69 -16.14 -59.74
CA GLU A 512 -7.18 -17.47 -60.11
C GLU A 512 -5.63 -17.55 -60.02
N GLU A 513 -4.95 -16.41 -60.14
CA GLU A 513 -3.50 -16.27 -60.14
C GLU A 513 -2.95 -15.96 -58.73
N GLU A 514 -3.68 -15.19 -57.92
CA GLU A 514 -3.28 -14.74 -56.58
C GLU A 514 -4.34 -15.15 -55.53
N ARG A 515 -4.21 -16.37 -55.01
CA ARG A 515 -5.12 -16.94 -54.01
C ARG A 515 -4.44 -17.09 -52.64
N PHE A 516 -4.96 -16.38 -51.65
CA PHE A 516 -4.43 -16.37 -50.27
C PHE A 516 -5.23 -17.23 -49.30
N SER A 517 -6.53 -17.40 -49.56
CA SER A 517 -7.44 -18.25 -48.80
C SER A 517 -8.23 -19.18 -49.76
N PRO A 518 -8.81 -20.29 -49.26
CA PRO A 518 -9.64 -21.15 -50.10
C PRO A 518 -10.95 -20.49 -50.57
N GLY A 519 -11.48 -19.51 -49.83
CA GLY A 519 -12.74 -18.87 -50.19
C GLY A 519 -12.66 -17.90 -51.37
N GLU A 520 -13.79 -17.26 -51.70
CA GLU A 520 -13.84 -16.14 -52.66
C GLU A 520 -13.03 -14.93 -52.19
N ARG A 521 -12.94 -14.71 -50.87
CA ARG A 521 -12.30 -13.54 -50.25
C ARG A 521 -11.20 -13.93 -49.27
N TYR A 522 -10.24 -13.03 -49.06
CA TYR A 522 -9.19 -13.14 -48.06
C TYR A 522 -9.07 -11.83 -47.27
N GLY A 523 -8.51 -11.89 -46.05
CA GLY A 523 -8.23 -10.67 -45.29
C GLY A 523 -6.98 -9.97 -45.86
N GLN A 524 -7.14 -8.87 -46.60
CA GLN A 524 -6.02 -8.09 -47.12
C GLN A 524 -5.30 -7.38 -45.98
N VAL A 525 -6.08 -6.65 -45.16
CA VAL A 525 -5.60 -5.99 -43.95
C VAL A 525 -6.25 -6.68 -42.76
N TYR A 526 -5.42 -7.03 -41.78
CA TYR A 526 -5.89 -7.52 -40.49
C TYR A 526 -4.99 -6.91 -39.42
N GLN A 527 -5.57 -6.16 -38.50
CA GLN A 527 -4.83 -5.50 -37.42
C GLN A 527 -5.53 -5.72 -36.09
N ILE A 528 -4.75 -5.97 -35.03
CA ILE A 528 -5.23 -6.01 -33.66
C ILE A 528 -4.43 -5.01 -32.83
N ASN A 529 -5.13 -4.06 -32.22
CA ASN A 529 -4.57 -3.10 -31.29
C ASN A 529 -4.60 -3.67 -29.84
N TYR A 530 -3.45 -4.13 -29.35
CA TYR A 530 -3.33 -4.69 -28.00
C TYR A 530 -3.42 -3.65 -26.89
N LEU A 531 -3.34 -2.35 -27.19
CA LEU A 531 -3.63 -1.31 -26.20
C LEU A 531 -5.12 -1.18 -25.88
N ARG A 532 -5.98 -1.70 -26.75
CA ARG A 532 -7.45 -1.72 -26.56
C ARG A 532 -7.97 -3.10 -26.19
N CYS A 533 -7.31 -4.16 -26.64
CA CYS A 533 -7.77 -5.52 -26.46
C CYS A 533 -7.90 -5.89 -24.97
N ILE A 534 -9.06 -6.45 -24.58
CA ILE A 534 -9.34 -6.90 -23.20
C ILE A 534 -9.23 -8.42 -23.02
N GLY A 535 -8.79 -9.16 -24.03
CA GLY A 535 -8.58 -10.63 -23.93
C GLY A 535 -9.84 -11.46 -23.69
N CYS A 536 -11.03 -10.98 -24.07
CA CYS A 536 -12.29 -11.66 -23.77
C CYS A 536 -12.57 -12.94 -24.60
N GLY A 537 -11.98 -13.07 -25.81
CA GLY A 537 -12.14 -14.25 -26.67
C GLY A 537 -13.37 -14.24 -27.60
N LEU A 538 -14.25 -13.24 -27.52
CA LEU A 538 -15.48 -13.17 -28.34
C LEU A 538 -15.21 -13.18 -29.86
N CYS A 539 -14.09 -12.60 -30.29
CA CYS A 539 -13.67 -12.60 -31.70
C CYS A 539 -13.38 -14.01 -32.25
N ILE A 540 -13.00 -14.96 -31.40
CA ILE A 540 -12.75 -16.37 -31.78
C ILE A 540 -14.07 -17.10 -31.94
N GLU A 541 -14.99 -16.92 -30.99
CA GLU A 541 -16.32 -17.53 -31.03
C GLU A 541 -17.12 -17.05 -32.26
N ALA A 542 -16.97 -15.78 -32.62
CA ALA A 542 -17.60 -15.21 -33.80
C ALA A 542 -16.95 -15.65 -35.14
N CYS A 543 -15.77 -16.28 -35.13
CA CYS A 543 -15.04 -16.61 -36.35
C CYS A 543 -15.61 -17.88 -37.02
N PRO A 544 -16.23 -17.78 -38.22
CA PRO A 544 -16.92 -18.92 -38.84
C PRO A 544 -15.96 -20.01 -39.31
N THR A 545 -14.75 -19.64 -39.75
CA THR A 545 -13.70 -20.55 -40.24
C THR A 545 -12.71 -20.99 -39.16
N ARG A 546 -12.90 -20.52 -37.91
CA ARG A 546 -11.94 -20.69 -36.80
C ARG A 546 -10.50 -20.32 -37.21
N ALA A 547 -10.39 -19.26 -38.01
CA ALA A 547 -9.11 -18.71 -38.44
C ALA A 547 -8.35 -18.08 -37.29
N LEU A 548 -9.05 -17.49 -36.33
CA LEU A 548 -8.45 -16.82 -35.17
C LEU A 548 -8.44 -17.77 -33.97
N THR A 549 -7.31 -17.87 -33.29
CA THR A 549 -7.17 -18.56 -32.00
C THR A 549 -6.31 -17.74 -31.05
N MET A 550 -6.50 -17.90 -29.75
CA MET A 550 -5.60 -17.34 -28.74
C MET A 550 -4.56 -18.39 -28.38
N THR A 551 -3.30 -17.98 -28.36
CA THR A 551 -2.19 -18.80 -27.90
C THR A 551 -2.03 -18.67 -26.39
N ASN A 552 -1.10 -19.45 -25.86
CA ASN A 552 -0.70 -19.42 -24.46
C ASN A 552 0.41 -18.38 -24.18
N GLU A 553 0.78 -17.58 -25.17
CA GLU A 553 1.79 -16.51 -25.05
C GLU A 553 1.19 -15.30 -24.31
N TYR A 554 1.80 -14.93 -23.19
CA TYR A 554 1.32 -13.87 -22.29
C TYR A 554 2.26 -12.66 -22.19
N GLU A 555 3.46 -12.73 -22.77
CA GLU A 555 4.44 -11.64 -22.76
C GLU A 555 4.33 -10.82 -24.03
N MET A 556 3.46 -9.80 -24.00
CA MET A 556 3.22 -8.88 -25.12
C MET A 556 3.64 -7.43 -24.78
N ALA A 557 4.48 -7.26 -23.75
CA ALA A 557 4.91 -5.93 -23.33
C ALA A 557 5.98 -5.41 -24.28
N ASP A 558 5.80 -4.18 -24.75
CA ASP A 558 6.75 -3.48 -25.62
C ASP A 558 7.01 -2.06 -25.08
N ASP A 559 8.11 -1.44 -25.52
CA ASP A 559 8.49 -0.08 -25.12
C ASP A 559 7.89 1.00 -26.04
N ASN A 560 7.32 0.58 -27.18
CA ASN A 560 6.72 1.44 -28.17
C ASN A 560 5.25 1.08 -28.44
N ARG A 561 4.41 2.12 -28.53
CA ARG A 561 2.97 1.99 -28.80
C ARG A 561 2.68 1.43 -30.19
N ALA A 562 3.49 1.75 -31.19
CA ALA A 562 3.25 1.29 -32.56
C ALA A 562 3.39 -0.24 -32.68
N ASP A 563 4.33 -0.82 -31.92
CA ASP A 563 4.64 -2.26 -31.98
C ASP A 563 3.55 -3.13 -31.29
N LEU A 564 2.66 -2.51 -30.52
CA LEU A 564 1.47 -3.13 -29.94
C LEU A 564 0.26 -3.17 -30.89
N ILE A 565 0.41 -2.68 -32.13
CA ILE A 565 -0.56 -2.84 -33.20
C ILE A 565 -0.06 -3.96 -34.10
N LEU A 566 -0.51 -5.19 -33.83
CA LEU A 566 -0.07 -6.35 -34.61
C LEU A 566 -0.81 -6.38 -35.94
N GLU A 567 -0.04 -6.42 -37.03
CA GLU A 567 -0.57 -6.58 -38.37
C GLU A 567 -0.72 -8.07 -38.72
N LYS A 568 -1.34 -8.34 -39.87
CA LYS A 568 -1.59 -9.68 -40.39
C LYS A 568 -0.33 -10.55 -40.38
N LYS A 569 0.80 -9.99 -40.80
CA LYS A 569 2.10 -10.67 -40.85
C LYS A 569 2.60 -11.13 -39.47
N ASP A 570 2.27 -10.37 -38.42
CA ASP A 570 2.70 -10.63 -37.04
C ASP A 570 1.74 -11.61 -36.33
N LEU A 571 0.51 -11.72 -36.85
CA LEU A 571 -0.53 -12.61 -36.33
C LEU A 571 -0.54 -13.97 -37.03
N LEU A 572 -0.08 -14.06 -38.27
CA LEU A 572 -0.09 -15.30 -39.05
C LEU A 572 0.78 -16.38 -38.39
N ALA A 573 0.22 -17.58 -38.29
CA ALA A 573 0.92 -18.76 -37.80
C ALA A 573 2.18 -19.01 -38.66
N PRO A 574 3.28 -19.46 -38.03
CA PRO A 574 4.51 -19.79 -38.74
C PRO A 574 4.27 -20.95 -39.72
N MET A 575 5.01 -20.95 -40.83
CA MET A 575 4.95 -22.00 -41.84
C MET A 575 5.59 -23.30 -41.31
N LEU A 576 4.89 -24.42 -41.42
CA LEU A 576 5.41 -25.74 -41.09
C LEU A 576 6.12 -26.38 -42.30
N ALA A 577 6.98 -27.37 -42.04
CA ALA A 577 7.71 -28.07 -43.08
C ALA A 577 6.74 -28.74 -44.09
N GLY A 578 6.89 -28.40 -45.37
CA GLY A 578 6.05 -28.91 -46.47
C GLY A 578 4.81 -28.07 -46.79
N MET A 579 4.55 -26.98 -46.06
CA MET A 579 3.57 -25.96 -46.48
C MET A 579 4.12 -25.07 -47.59
N GLN A 580 3.27 -24.65 -48.52
CA GLN A 580 3.59 -23.69 -49.57
C GLN A 580 3.16 -22.28 -49.15
N PRO A 581 4.01 -21.25 -49.31
CA PRO A 581 3.61 -19.89 -48.96
C PRO A 581 2.51 -19.40 -49.90
N ALA A 582 1.43 -18.87 -49.33
CA ALA A 582 0.43 -18.14 -50.11
C ALA A 582 1.06 -16.92 -50.81
N PRO A 583 0.66 -16.59 -52.06
CA PRO A 583 -0.48 -17.16 -52.78
C PRO A 583 -0.18 -18.46 -53.55
N HIS A 584 -1.12 -19.42 -53.55
CA HIS A 584 -1.06 -20.62 -54.39
C HIS A 584 -2.47 -21.19 -54.68
N ALA A 585 -2.59 -22.02 -55.72
CA ALA A 585 -3.86 -22.68 -56.06
C ALA A 585 -4.30 -23.68 -54.98
N MET A 586 -5.60 -23.94 -54.90
CA MET A 586 -6.13 -24.98 -54.01
C MET A 586 -5.55 -26.36 -54.32
N TYR A 587 -5.58 -27.24 -53.32
CA TYR A 587 -5.16 -28.62 -53.49
C TYR A 587 -5.96 -29.29 -54.64
N PRO A 588 -5.31 -30.07 -55.54
CA PRO A 588 -6.00 -30.67 -56.67
C PRO A 588 -7.21 -31.52 -56.26
N GLY A 589 -8.39 -31.18 -56.78
CA GLY A 589 -9.65 -31.88 -56.49
C GLY A 589 -10.30 -31.51 -55.16
N ALA A 590 -9.77 -30.56 -54.40
CA ALA A 590 -10.41 -30.00 -53.21
C ALA A 590 -11.36 -28.86 -53.58
N ASP A 591 -12.48 -28.77 -52.85
CA ASP A 591 -13.40 -27.64 -52.86
C ASP A 591 -13.35 -26.86 -51.53
N GLU A 592 -14.01 -25.71 -51.44
CA GLU A 592 -14.08 -24.91 -50.21
C GLU A 592 -14.60 -25.72 -49.01
N GLY A 593 -15.56 -26.62 -49.26
CA GLY A 593 -16.12 -27.51 -48.25
C GLY A 593 -15.09 -28.49 -47.66
N THR A 594 -14.19 -29.00 -48.49
CA THR A 594 -13.06 -29.88 -48.11
C THR A 594 -12.09 -29.12 -47.19
N TYR A 595 -11.80 -27.85 -47.49
CA TYR A 595 -11.01 -26.98 -46.62
C TYR A 595 -11.70 -26.67 -45.29
N TYR A 596 -13.01 -26.42 -45.30
CA TYR A 596 -13.79 -26.15 -44.09
C TYR A 596 -13.85 -27.36 -43.15
N ARG A 597 -13.96 -28.58 -43.70
CA ARG A 597 -13.91 -29.84 -42.93
C ARG A 597 -12.50 -30.25 -42.49
N GLY A 598 -11.47 -29.60 -43.03
CA GLY A 598 -10.07 -29.92 -42.72
C GLY A 598 -9.58 -31.21 -43.36
N GLU A 599 -10.18 -31.63 -44.47
CA GLU A 599 -9.90 -32.89 -45.18
C GLU A 599 -8.75 -32.77 -46.20
N VAL A 600 -8.13 -31.59 -46.31
CA VAL A 600 -7.02 -31.33 -47.25
C VAL A 600 -5.74 -32.02 -46.77
N PRO A 601 -5.07 -32.83 -47.62
CA PRO A 601 -3.81 -33.47 -47.27
C PRO A 601 -2.73 -32.40 -47.05
N GLY A 602 -2.34 -32.21 -45.80
CA GLY A 602 -1.20 -31.38 -45.43
C GLY A 602 0.12 -32.13 -45.53
N ALA A 603 1.22 -31.38 -45.45
CA ALA A 603 2.49 -31.97 -45.08
C ALA A 603 2.34 -32.70 -43.73
N ALA A 604 2.86 -33.92 -43.65
CA ALA A 604 2.72 -34.78 -42.48
C ALA A 604 3.11 -34.03 -41.20
N VAL A 605 2.16 -33.88 -40.28
CA VAL A 605 2.43 -33.32 -38.96
C VAL A 605 3.17 -34.38 -38.15
N GLU A 606 4.50 -34.34 -38.14
CA GLU A 606 5.22 -34.84 -36.97
C GLU A 606 4.89 -33.87 -35.83
N LEU A 607 3.98 -34.28 -34.95
CA LEU A 607 3.71 -33.60 -33.69
C LEU A 607 4.98 -33.68 -32.81
N ALA A 608 5.95 -32.82 -33.07
CA ALA A 608 7.09 -32.64 -32.20
C ALA A 608 6.60 -32.02 -30.87
N GLY A 609 6.38 -32.86 -29.86
CA GLY A 609 6.58 -32.48 -28.47
C GLY A 609 5.39 -31.98 -27.64
N VAL A 610 4.20 -32.59 -27.75
CA VAL A 610 3.18 -32.53 -26.67
C VAL A 610 2.73 -33.93 -26.26
N GLU A 611 3.69 -34.85 -26.09
CA GLU A 611 3.50 -36.03 -25.24
C GLU A 611 4.07 -35.74 -23.85
N GLY A 612 3.37 -34.88 -23.12
CA GLY A 612 3.59 -34.63 -21.71
C GLY A 612 2.56 -35.37 -20.85
N GLY A 613 2.62 -36.70 -20.86
CA GLY A 613 2.11 -37.57 -19.78
C GLY A 613 0.67 -37.39 -19.31
N VAL A 614 -0.30 -37.94 -20.07
CA VAL A 614 -1.51 -38.49 -19.45
C VAL A 614 -1.18 -39.91 -18.98
N LYS A 615 -0.67 -40.03 -17.75
CA LYS A 615 -0.87 -41.24 -16.95
C LYS A 615 -1.94 -40.92 -15.92
N ARG A 616 -2.84 -41.89 -15.73
CA ARG A 616 -3.93 -41.90 -14.73
C ARG A 616 -3.56 -41.30 -13.39
#